data_AF-A0A9W9R1M5-F1
#
_entry.id   AF-A0A9W9R1M5-F1
#
_cell.length_a   1.000
_cell.length_b   1.000
_cell.length_c   1.000
_cell.angle_alpha   90.00
_cell.angle_beta   90.00
_cell.angle_gamma   90.00
#
_symmetry.space_group_name_H-M   'P 1'
#
loop_
_entity.id
_entity.type
_entity.pdbx_description
1 polymer ?
#
loop_
_entity_poly.entity_id
_entity_poly.type
_entity_poly.pdbx_seq_one_letter_code
_entity_poly.pdbx_strand_id
1 'polypeptide(L)'
;MIGCCYNLLTERLGPSEHQLPVLQSLHPRLKEAGSSYDPHGFPMSQYYENYRSPGATTGMKLNITARALAVQAPYNWSQKDSETSFTRHFFRALLQRILVDRNVIPKPSAENDALYEATHPKHKGDSIIIGGVSKGAYKTFNAYVRAATIKMSCDLNYGSKVQQHIATLTDEEIDGYETKYLYARKHMSIMWSLMGFSAQLVESIIVVDRWQFLREQDSVKDCWVEPVFEYGQSPRNLAVIGLKK
;
A
#
# COMPACT_ATOMS: atom_id res chain seq x y z
N MET A 1 -5.83 -24.92 4.46
CA MET A 1 -5.15 -23.75 5.06
C MET A 1 -6.04 -22.54 4.82
N ILE A 2 -6.67 -21.98 5.85
CA ILE A 2 -7.54 -20.79 5.72
C ILE A 2 -6.63 -19.57 5.91
N GLY A 3 -6.11 -19.03 4.81
CA GLY A 3 -5.17 -17.90 4.83
C GLY A 3 -5.86 -16.59 4.48
N CYS A 4 -6.48 -15.92 5.45
CA CYS A 4 -7.11 -14.60 5.27
C CYS A 4 -6.09 -13.43 5.23
N CYS A 5 -4.79 -13.71 5.18
CA CYS A 5 -3.71 -12.75 5.34
C CYS A 5 -2.91 -12.57 4.04
N TYR A 6 -3.56 -12.09 2.97
CA TYR A 6 -2.88 -11.80 1.70
C TYR A 6 -1.64 -10.90 1.85
N ASN A 7 -1.61 -10.02 2.87
CA ASN A 7 -0.46 -9.15 3.14
C ASN A 7 0.76 -9.89 3.73
N LEU A 8 0.59 -11.11 4.23
CA LEU A 8 1.64 -11.96 4.78
C LEU A 8 2.12 -13.02 3.77
N LEU A 9 1.58 -13.02 2.55
CA LEU A 9 2.06 -13.90 1.51
C LEU A 9 3.51 -13.56 1.16
N THR A 10 4.39 -14.55 1.29
CA THR A 10 5.71 -14.54 0.68
C THR A 10 5.57 -15.01 -0.78
N GLU A 11 6.23 -14.34 -1.70
CA GLU A 11 6.20 -14.74 -3.12
C GLU A 11 7.38 -15.63 -3.45
N ARG A 12 7.10 -16.68 -4.23
CA ARG A 12 8.15 -17.54 -4.81
C ARG A 12 9.00 -16.75 -5.79
N LEU A 13 8.38 -15.84 -6.53
CA LEU A 13 9.05 -14.91 -7.41
C LEU A 13 9.63 -13.73 -6.62
N GLY A 14 10.87 -13.37 -6.92
CA GLY A 14 11.49 -12.14 -6.44
C GLY A 14 12.22 -11.40 -7.56
N PRO A 15 12.66 -10.15 -7.30
CA PRO A 15 11.88 -9.15 -6.60
C PRO A 15 10.68 -8.68 -7.45
N SER A 16 9.68 -8.07 -6.80
CA SER A 16 8.63 -7.32 -7.51
C SER A 16 9.24 -6.11 -8.22
N GLU A 17 9.44 -6.21 -9.54
CA GLU A 17 10.06 -5.16 -10.35
C GLU A 17 9.14 -3.95 -10.60
N HIS A 18 7.83 -4.13 -10.39
CA HIS A 18 6.81 -3.12 -10.72
C HIS A 18 6.57 -2.08 -9.63
N GLN A 19 7.49 -1.91 -8.68
CA GLN A 19 7.50 -0.64 -7.95
C GLN A 19 8.06 0.39 -8.92
N LEU A 20 7.22 1.31 -9.40
CA LEU A 20 7.69 2.53 -10.06
C LEU A 20 8.93 3.01 -9.27
N PRO A 21 10.09 3.27 -9.89
CA PRO A 21 11.31 3.68 -9.20
C PRO A 21 11.07 4.79 -8.17
N VAL A 22 10.11 5.68 -8.46
CA VAL A 22 9.64 6.79 -7.61
C VAL A 22 8.85 6.35 -6.37
N LEU A 23 8.16 5.20 -6.43
CA LEU A 23 7.32 4.65 -5.36
C LEU A 23 8.01 3.54 -4.57
N GLN A 24 9.32 3.33 -4.77
CA GLN A 24 10.02 2.26 -4.07
C GLN A 24 10.06 2.54 -2.57
N SER A 25 9.43 1.64 -1.80
CA SER A 25 9.30 1.82 -0.37
C SER A 25 10.65 1.66 0.32
N LEU A 26 11.11 2.69 1.04
CA LEU A 26 12.36 2.67 1.79
C LEU A 26 12.30 1.82 3.08
N HIS A 27 11.16 1.21 3.38
CA HIS A 27 11.00 0.41 4.59
C HIS A 27 11.82 -0.89 4.48
N PRO A 28 12.77 -1.16 5.40
CA PRO A 28 13.66 -2.32 5.34
C PRO A 28 12.91 -3.64 5.16
N ARG A 29 11.84 -3.85 5.95
CA ARG A 29 10.96 -5.04 5.83
C ARG A 29 10.27 -5.17 4.47
N LEU A 30 9.93 -4.06 3.81
CA LEU A 30 9.25 -4.09 2.51
C LEU A 30 10.25 -4.43 1.39
N LYS A 31 11.49 -3.96 1.54
CA LYS A 31 12.60 -4.34 0.66
C LYS A 31 12.92 -5.83 0.81
N GLU A 32 13.08 -6.29 2.04
CA GLU A 32 13.41 -7.69 2.38
C GLU A 32 12.31 -8.67 1.92
N ALA A 33 11.05 -8.42 2.28
CA ALA A 33 9.92 -9.26 1.85
C ALA A 33 9.58 -9.12 0.37
N GLY A 34 10.03 -8.04 -0.28
CA GLY A 34 9.86 -7.81 -1.72
C GLY A 34 10.91 -8.52 -2.56
N SER A 35 12.03 -8.96 -1.97
CA SER A 35 13.17 -9.60 -2.63
C SER A 35 13.52 -10.98 -2.05
N SER A 36 12.64 -11.60 -1.27
CA SER A 36 12.96 -12.78 -0.47
C SER A 36 13.07 -14.07 -1.27
N TYR A 37 12.61 -14.12 -2.53
CA TYR A 37 12.63 -15.30 -3.41
C TYR A 37 12.33 -16.60 -2.64
N ASP A 38 11.18 -16.67 -1.99
CA ASP A 38 10.92 -17.74 -1.03
C ASP A 38 10.59 -19.04 -1.80
N PRO A 39 11.48 -20.06 -1.86
CA PRO A 39 11.19 -21.30 -2.58
C PRO A 39 10.00 -22.06 -1.97
N HIS A 40 9.73 -21.82 -0.68
CA HIS A 40 8.57 -22.31 0.05
C HIS A 40 7.45 -21.26 0.15
N GLY A 41 7.56 -20.19 -0.63
CA GLY A 41 6.60 -19.12 -0.72
C GLY A 41 5.27 -19.60 -1.25
N PHE A 42 4.29 -18.72 -1.18
CA PHE A 42 2.89 -19.04 -1.43
C PHE A 42 2.74 -19.80 -2.78
N PRO A 43 2.23 -21.06 -2.79
CA PRO A 43 2.28 -21.98 -3.95
C PRO A 43 1.75 -21.47 -5.30
N MET A 44 2.57 -20.86 -6.16
CA MET A 44 2.12 -20.30 -7.44
C MET A 44 1.91 -21.36 -8.52
N SER A 45 0.90 -21.17 -9.37
CA SER A 45 0.68 -22.02 -10.56
C SER A 45 1.79 -21.81 -11.59
N GLN A 46 2.11 -22.85 -12.35
CA GLN A 46 3.04 -22.78 -13.48
C GLN A 46 2.58 -21.76 -14.51
N TYR A 47 1.26 -21.59 -14.70
CA TYR A 47 0.73 -20.56 -15.60
C TYR A 47 1.14 -19.15 -15.15
N TYR A 48 0.90 -18.81 -13.88
CA TYR A 48 1.24 -17.48 -13.34
C TYR A 48 2.74 -17.28 -13.20
N GLU A 49 3.48 -18.34 -12.85
CA GLU A 49 4.94 -18.32 -12.75
C GLU A 49 5.62 -18.03 -14.09
N ASN A 50 5.05 -18.55 -15.19
CA ASN A 50 5.62 -18.40 -16.53
C ASN A 50 4.92 -17.33 -17.39
N TYR A 51 3.92 -16.62 -16.85
CA TYR A 51 3.18 -15.60 -17.59
C TYR A 51 4.12 -14.47 -18.05
N ARG A 52 4.04 -14.09 -19.33
CA ARG A 52 4.84 -13.00 -19.90
C ARG A 52 3.93 -11.83 -20.28
N SER A 53 3.92 -10.77 -19.47
CA SER A 53 3.29 -9.51 -19.89
C SER A 53 4.25 -8.66 -20.73
N PRO A 54 3.75 -7.98 -21.77
CA PRO A 54 4.54 -7.02 -22.54
C PRO A 54 5.20 -5.98 -21.62
N GLY A 55 6.53 -5.84 -21.71
CA GLY A 55 7.29 -4.88 -20.92
C GLY A 55 7.59 -5.29 -19.46
N ALA A 56 7.27 -6.52 -19.05
CA ALA A 56 7.57 -7.03 -17.72
C ALA A 56 8.50 -8.25 -17.75
N THR A 57 9.12 -8.55 -16.62
CA THR A 57 9.76 -9.85 -16.41
C THR A 57 8.77 -10.99 -16.37
N THR A 58 9.29 -12.21 -16.60
CA THR A 58 8.47 -13.43 -16.53
C THR A 58 7.90 -13.60 -15.13
N GLY A 59 6.64 -14.01 -15.09
CA GLY A 59 5.88 -14.32 -13.90
C GLY A 59 5.07 -13.14 -13.38
N MET A 60 3.87 -13.44 -12.90
CA MET A 60 3.00 -12.44 -12.27
C MET A 60 3.47 -12.15 -10.84
N LYS A 61 3.70 -10.88 -10.52
CA LYS A 61 4.22 -10.42 -9.22
C LYS A 61 3.25 -9.45 -8.56
N LEU A 62 2.97 -9.60 -7.27
CA LEU A 62 2.13 -8.66 -6.50
C LEU A 62 3.01 -7.88 -5.51
N ASN A 63 3.14 -6.57 -5.74
CA ASN A 63 3.85 -5.75 -4.76
C ASN A 63 3.09 -5.70 -3.41
N ILE A 64 3.80 -5.31 -2.35
CA ILE A 64 3.22 -5.21 -1.00
C ILE A 64 1.95 -4.34 -0.96
N THR A 65 1.86 -3.29 -1.77
CA THR A 65 0.69 -2.42 -1.84
C THR A 65 -0.50 -3.20 -2.39
N ALA A 66 -0.34 -3.93 -3.49
CA ALA A 66 -1.38 -4.79 -4.04
C ALA A 66 -1.82 -5.85 -3.02
N ARG A 67 -0.88 -6.51 -2.34
CA ARG A 67 -1.18 -7.49 -1.28
C ARG A 67 -1.90 -6.88 -0.07
N ALA A 68 -1.56 -5.65 0.31
CA ALA A 68 -2.25 -4.90 1.36
C ALA A 68 -3.61 -4.33 0.91
N LEU A 69 -3.80 -4.12 -0.39
CA LEU A 69 -5.08 -3.77 -0.97
C LEU A 69 -6.01 -4.97 -1.02
N ALA A 70 -5.51 -6.18 -1.33
CA ALA A 70 -6.30 -7.41 -1.39
C ALA A 70 -7.06 -7.75 -0.09
N VAL A 71 -6.70 -7.12 1.04
CA VAL A 71 -7.41 -7.29 2.32
C VAL A 71 -8.47 -6.21 2.58
N GLN A 72 -8.69 -5.27 1.66
CA GLN A 72 -9.74 -4.26 1.78
C GLN A 72 -11.09 -4.85 1.38
N ALA A 73 -12.15 -4.39 2.05
CA ALA A 73 -13.53 -4.83 1.80
C ALA A 73 -14.46 -3.62 1.56
N PRO A 74 -14.41 -3.00 0.36
CA PRO A 74 -15.14 -1.75 0.09
C PRO A 74 -16.65 -1.84 0.33
N TYR A 75 -17.28 -2.97 0.03
CA TYR A 75 -18.71 -3.18 0.26
C TYR A 75 -19.11 -3.08 1.75
N ASN A 76 -18.17 -3.30 2.68
CA ASN A 76 -18.41 -3.19 4.12
C ASN A 76 -18.03 -1.81 4.68
N TRP A 77 -17.60 -0.87 3.84
CA TRP A 77 -17.23 0.46 4.30
C TRP A 77 -18.48 1.29 4.61
N SER A 78 -18.64 1.69 5.87
CA SER A 78 -19.64 2.67 6.22
C SER A 78 -19.22 4.07 5.77
N GLN A 79 -20.19 4.98 5.69
CA GLN A 79 -19.91 6.41 5.47
C GLN A 79 -18.94 6.97 6.52
N LYS A 80 -19.11 6.58 7.79
CA LYS A 80 -18.26 7.03 8.90
C LYS A 80 -16.83 6.50 8.80
N ASP A 81 -16.65 5.24 8.43
CA ASP A 81 -15.32 4.63 8.26
C ASP A 81 -14.59 5.22 7.06
N SER A 82 -15.33 5.48 5.99
CA SER A 82 -14.84 6.16 4.79
C SER A 82 -14.38 7.57 5.12
N GLU A 83 -15.20 8.36 5.82
CA GLU A 83 -14.88 9.73 6.22
C GLU A 83 -13.66 9.81 7.14
N THR A 84 -13.55 8.87 8.07
CA THR A 84 -12.37 8.73 8.94
C THR A 84 -11.12 8.42 8.11
N SER A 85 -11.24 7.52 7.14
CA SER A 85 -10.12 7.16 6.25
C SER A 85 -9.72 8.32 5.35
N PHE A 86 -10.68 9.03 4.75
CA PHE A 86 -10.42 10.19 3.91
C PHE A 86 -9.73 11.31 4.68
N THR A 87 -10.20 11.62 5.90
CA THR A 87 -9.55 12.60 6.79
C THR A 87 -8.09 12.22 7.04
N ARG A 88 -7.83 10.96 7.37
CA ARG A 88 -6.47 10.47 7.64
C ARG A 88 -5.54 10.57 6.44
N HIS A 89 -6.02 10.24 5.25
CA HIS A 89 -5.23 10.34 4.01
C HIS A 89 -5.00 11.80 3.62
N PHE A 90 -6.03 12.63 3.75
CA PHE A 90 -5.95 14.07 3.49
C PHE A 90 -4.93 14.75 4.42
N PHE A 91 -4.99 14.50 5.72
CA PHE A 91 -4.04 15.07 6.69
C PHE A 91 -2.60 14.61 6.44
N ARG A 92 -2.39 13.34 6.09
CA ARG A 92 -1.05 12.83 5.70
C ARG A 92 -0.51 13.54 4.46
N ALA A 93 -1.32 13.66 3.42
CA ALA A 93 -0.94 14.34 2.19
C ALA A 93 -0.65 15.83 2.43
N LEU A 94 -1.46 16.49 3.25
CA LEU A 94 -1.29 17.89 3.58
C LEU A 94 -0.03 18.14 4.41
N LEU A 95 0.26 17.27 5.39
CA LEU A 95 1.53 17.32 6.11
C LEU A 95 2.72 17.12 5.18
N GLN A 96 2.65 16.16 4.25
CA GLN A 96 3.69 15.99 3.23
C GLN A 96 3.88 17.25 2.39
N ARG A 97 2.80 17.94 2.04
CA ARG A 97 2.86 19.22 1.34
C ARG A 97 3.58 20.30 2.16
N ILE A 98 3.28 20.41 3.46
CA ILE A 98 3.97 21.34 4.36
C ILE A 98 5.47 21.01 4.42
N LEU A 99 5.84 19.74 4.55
CA LEU A 99 7.25 19.33 4.62
C LEU A 99 8.04 19.73 3.36
N VAL A 100 7.42 19.65 2.18
CA VAL A 100 8.02 20.12 0.91
C VAL A 100 8.10 21.64 0.88
N ASP A 101 7.00 22.35 1.16
CA ASP A 101 6.95 23.81 1.09
C ASP A 101 7.90 24.47 2.13
N ARG A 102 8.17 23.78 3.24
CA ARG A 102 9.10 24.18 4.31
C ARG A 102 10.53 23.66 4.13
N ASN A 103 10.86 23.08 2.96
CA ASN A 103 12.19 22.56 2.62
C ASN A 103 12.75 21.52 3.62
N VAL A 104 11.86 20.80 4.31
CA VAL A 104 12.27 19.68 5.18
C VAL A 104 12.67 18.49 4.33
N ILE A 105 11.82 18.14 3.35
CA ILE A 105 12.06 17.09 2.37
C ILE A 105 12.17 17.69 0.96
N PRO A 106 12.94 17.09 0.05
CA PRO A 106 13.04 17.57 -1.33
C PRO A 106 11.69 17.45 -2.04
N LYS A 107 11.46 18.35 -3.00
CA LYS A 107 10.34 18.21 -3.93
C LYS A 107 10.59 16.95 -4.79
N PRO A 108 9.59 16.07 -4.97
CA PRO A 108 9.74 14.94 -5.89
C PRO A 108 10.14 15.44 -7.28
N SER A 109 11.18 14.86 -7.88
CA SER A 109 11.54 15.16 -9.26
C SER A 109 10.40 14.68 -10.17
N ALA A 110 9.86 15.58 -10.97
CA ALA A 110 8.81 15.28 -11.96
C ALA A 110 9.44 14.75 -13.26
N GLU A 111 10.57 14.04 -13.17
CA GLU A 111 11.23 13.53 -14.36
C GLU A 111 10.34 12.46 -15.01
N ASN A 112 9.71 12.89 -16.10
CA ASN A 112 9.07 12.06 -17.10
C ASN A 112 10.04 10.95 -17.51
N ASP A 113 9.53 9.73 -17.70
CA ASP A 113 10.25 8.49 -18.09
C ASP A 113 10.75 7.55 -16.97
N ALA A 114 10.38 7.78 -15.71
CA ALA A 114 10.52 6.76 -14.66
C ALA A 114 9.53 5.57 -14.81
N LEU A 115 8.93 5.35 -15.98
CA LEU A 115 8.29 4.08 -16.31
C LEU A 115 9.31 3.03 -16.81
N TYR A 116 10.53 3.42 -17.21
CA TYR A 116 11.47 2.51 -17.89
C TYR A 116 12.95 2.60 -17.50
N GLU A 117 13.44 3.67 -16.85
CA GLU A 117 14.89 3.77 -16.57
C GLU A 117 15.27 3.53 -15.10
N ALA A 118 15.99 2.42 -14.88
CA ALA A 118 16.47 1.92 -13.59
C ALA A 118 17.88 2.44 -13.19
N THR A 119 18.38 3.50 -13.82
CA THR A 119 19.81 3.86 -13.84
C THR A 119 20.22 4.97 -12.88
N HIS A 120 19.29 5.68 -12.24
CA HIS A 120 19.67 6.75 -11.30
C HIS A 120 19.86 6.23 -9.86
N PRO A 121 21.01 6.52 -9.21
CA PRO A 121 21.24 6.16 -7.82
C PRO A 121 20.29 6.95 -6.92
N LYS A 122 19.38 6.23 -6.26
CA LYS A 122 18.38 6.80 -5.34
C LYS A 122 19.03 7.62 -4.24
N HIS A 123 18.57 8.85 -4.06
CA HIS A 123 18.87 9.60 -2.84
C HIS A 123 18.21 8.90 -1.65
N LYS A 124 19.01 8.59 -0.63
CA LYS A 124 18.62 7.84 0.58
C LYS A 124 17.75 8.69 1.56
N GLY A 125 16.98 9.66 1.05
CA GLY A 125 16.38 10.74 1.84
C GLY A 125 14.92 11.12 1.56
N ASP A 126 14.22 10.60 0.56
CA ASP A 126 13.03 11.31 0.07
C ASP A 126 11.74 11.18 0.92
N SER A 127 11.79 10.55 2.10
CA SER A 127 10.59 10.36 2.94
C SER A 127 10.88 10.30 4.43
N ILE A 128 9.98 10.87 5.25
CA ILE A 128 9.98 10.75 6.71
C ILE A 128 8.94 9.72 7.15
N ILE A 129 9.33 8.78 8.02
CA ILE A 129 8.42 7.76 8.57
C ILE A 129 7.84 8.23 9.91
N ILE A 130 6.57 8.61 9.91
CA ILE A 130 5.88 9.10 11.12
C ILE A 130 5.42 7.94 12.02
N GLY A 131 5.13 6.77 11.43
CA GLY A 131 4.51 5.64 12.13
C GLY A 131 3.05 5.89 12.53
N GLY A 132 2.55 5.12 13.50
CA GLY A 132 1.16 5.21 13.95
C GLY A 132 0.90 6.43 14.83
N VAL A 133 0.05 7.36 14.41
CA VAL A 133 -0.39 8.52 15.23
C VAL A 133 -1.69 8.14 15.98
N SER A 134 -1.87 8.64 17.19
CA SER A 134 -3.05 8.33 18.02
C SER A 134 -4.35 8.74 17.33
N LYS A 135 -5.46 8.02 17.61
CA LYS A 135 -6.77 8.31 16.98
C LYS A 135 -7.24 9.74 17.27
N GLY A 136 -6.94 10.27 18.46
CA GLY A 136 -7.31 11.63 18.88
C GLY A 136 -6.62 12.73 18.06
N ALA A 137 -5.46 12.46 17.47
CA ALA A 137 -4.75 13.45 16.65
C ALA A 137 -5.49 13.79 15.35
N TYR A 138 -6.37 12.92 14.86
CA TYR A 138 -7.11 13.16 13.61
C TYR A 138 -8.39 13.97 13.80
N LYS A 139 -8.61 14.58 14.97
CA LYS A 139 -9.78 15.43 15.22
C LYS A 139 -9.71 16.76 14.46
N THR A 140 -8.53 17.36 14.39
CA THR A 140 -8.26 18.60 13.65
C THR A 140 -6.90 18.47 12.97
N PHE A 141 -6.68 19.23 11.90
CA PHE A 141 -5.39 19.17 11.21
C PHE A 141 -4.26 19.68 12.11
N ASN A 142 -4.51 20.73 12.89
CA ASN A 142 -3.60 21.22 13.92
C ASN A 142 -3.15 20.12 14.90
N ALA A 143 -4.09 19.39 15.51
CA ALA A 143 -3.76 18.29 16.42
C ALA A 143 -2.93 17.20 15.73
N TYR A 144 -3.21 16.92 14.46
CA TYR A 144 -2.48 15.94 13.66
C TYR A 144 -1.04 16.39 13.43
N VAL A 145 -0.82 17.63 12.97
CA VAL A 145 0.51 18.20 12.72
C VAL A 145 1.33 18.19 14.01
N ARG A 146 0.79 18.67 15.13
CA ARG A 146 1.52 18.68 16.42
C ARG A 146 1.92 17.26 16.86
N ALA A 147 1.02 16.30 16.77
CA ALA A 147 1.31 14.91 17.12
C ALA A 147 2.34 14.26 16.17
N ALA A 148 2.28 14.58 14.88
CA ALA A 148 3.26 14.11 13.90
C ALA A 148 4.63 14.75 14.11
N THR A 149 4.71 16.06 14.40
CA THR A 149 5.95 16.80 14.67
C THR A 149 6.72 16.16 15.81
N ILE A 150 6.07 15.83 16.93
CA ILE A 150 6.72 15.17 18.08
C ILE A 150 7.45 13.88 17.64
N LYS A 151 6.84 13.11 16.74
CA LYS A 151 7.44 11.87 16.23
C LYS A 151 8.56 12.12 15.24
N MET A 152 8.33 13.02 14.29
CA MET A 152 9.32 13.36 13.25
C MET A 152 10.56 14.06 13.82
N SER A 153 10.42 14.76 14.95
CA SER A 153 11.55 15.36 15.65
C SER A 153 12.58 14.35 16.17
N CYS A 154 12.20 13.08 16.33
CA CYS A 154 13.10 11.99 16.71
C CYS A 154 13.81 11.34 15.50
N ASP A 155 13.53 11.79 14.27
CA ASP A 155 14.17 11.26 13.07
C ASP A 155 15.65 11.68 12.99
N LEU A 156 16.53 10.72 12.69
CA LEU A 156 17.99 10.95 12.65
C LEU A 156 18.43 11.90 11.53
N ASN A 157 17.70 11.94 10.41
CA ASN A 157 18.08 12.72 9.24
C ASN A 157 17.35 14.07 9.20
N TYR A 158 16.08 14.08 9.63
CA TYR A 158 15.18 15.23 9.46
C TYR A 158 14.79 15.92 10.76
N GLY A 159 15.08 15.36 11.92
CA GLY A 159 14.63 15.87 13.22
C GLY A 159 14.99 17.34 13.45
N SER A 160 16.22 17.76 13.14
CA SER A 160 16.65 19.15 13.28
C SER A 160 15.87 20.11 12.36
N LYS A 161 15.62 19.72 11.10
CA LYS A 161 14.83 20.53 10.16
C LYS A 161 13.37 20.61 10.57
N VAL A 162 12.81 19.52 11.10
CA VAL A 162 11.44 19.48 11.63
C VAL A 162 11.30 20.43 12.82
N GLN A 163 12.25 20.44 13.75
CA GLN A 163 12.25 21.37 14.87
C GLN A 163 12.34 22.82 14.41
N GLN A 164 13.19 23.10 13.42
CA GLN A 164 13.39 24.47 12.95
C GLN A 164 12.21 25.02 12.13
N HIS A 165 11.61 24.19 11.26
CA HIS A 165 10.67 24.67 10.23
C HIS A 165 9.22 24.23 10.42
N ILE A 166 8.96 23.19 11.22
CA ILE A 166 7.62 22.61 11.44
C ILE A 166 7.15 22.85 12.87
N ALA A 167 8.01 22.66 13.88
CA ALA A 167 7.60 22.90 15.28
C ALA A 167 7.26 24.37 15.55
N THR A 168 7.86 25.28 14.78
CA THR A 168 7.68 26.74 14.85
C THR A 168 6.44 27.26 14.09
N LEU A 169 5.73 26.39 13.35
CA LEU A 169 4.47 26.76 12.70
C LEU A 169 3.46 27.27 13.71
N THR A 170 2.76 28.36 13.39
CA THR A 170 1.58 28.78 14.17
C THR A 170 0.35 27.97 13.78
N ASP A 171 -0.68 27.97 14.63
CA ASP A 171 -1.92 27.25 14.34
C ASP A 171 -2.65 27.86 13.13
N GLU A 172 -2.55 29.19 12.93
CA GLU A 172 -3.11 29.90 11.79
C GLU A 172 -2.41 29.54 10.48
N GLU A 173 -1.09 29.35 10.50
CA GLU A 173 -0.35 28.89 9.33
C GLU A 173 -0.81 27.48 8.93
N ILE A 174 -0.99 26.58 9.92
CA ILE A 174 -1.45 25.21 9.70
C ILE A 174 -2.89 25.19 9.14
N ASP A 175 -3.80 25.97 9.72
CA ASP A 175 -5.18 26.10 9.23
C ASP A 175 -5.23 26.74 7.84
N GLY A 176 -4.28 27.63 7.54
CA GLY A 176 -4.09 28.21 6.21
C GLY A 176 -3.82 27.14 5.14
N TYR A 177 -3.02 26.12 5.45
CA TYR A 177 -2.81 24.97 4.56
C TYR A 177 -4.09 24.15 4.38
N GLU A 178 -4.82 23.87 5.46
CA GLU A 178 -6.06 23.10 5.40
C GLU A 178 -7.10 23.81 4.52
N THR A 179 -7.29 25.11 4.74
CA THR A 179 -8.21 25.95 3.97
C THR A 179 -7.81 25.99 2.49
N LYS A 180 -6.52 26.23 2.20
CA LYS A 180 -6.00 26.35 0.84
C LYS A 180 -6.19 25.06 0.03
N TYR A 181 -6.00 23.90 0.64
CA TYR A 181 -6.03 22.61 -0.05
C TYR A 181 -7.30 21.79 0.19
N LEU A 182 -8.32 22.35 0.85
CA LEU A 182 -9.56 21.66 1.16
C LEU A 182 -10.23 21.05 -0.08
N TYR A 183 -10.13 21.73 -1.23
CA TYR A 183 -10.64 21.23 -2.51
C TYR A 183 -10.07 19.86 -2.89
N ALA A 184 -8.79 19.60 -2.58
CA ALA A 184 -8.09 18.38 -2.93
C ALA A 184 -8.55 17.17 -2.12
N ARG A 185 -9.25 17.38 -0.99
CA ARG A 185 -9.82 16.31 -0.17
C ARG A 185 -10.71 15.38 -1.01
N LYS A 186 -11.56 15.96 -1.88
CA LYS A 186 -12.44 15.18 -2.76
C LYS A 186 -11.64 14.31 -3.74
N HIS A 187 -10.58 14.85 -4.32
CA HIS A 187 -9.70 14.11 -5.23
C HIS A 187 -9.05 12.92 -4.52
N MET A 188 -8.56 13.14 -3.30
CA MET A 188 -7.99 12.08 -2.45
C MET A 188 -9.02 11.00 -2.11
N SER A 189 -10.26 11.39 -1.78
CA SER A 189 -11.34 10.45 -1.53
C SER A 189 -11.64 9.58 -2.76
N ILE A 190 -11.68 10.19 -3.95
CA ILE A 190 -11.90 9.44 -5.21
C ILE A 190 -10.76 8.45 -5.45
N MET A 191 -9.51 8.89 -5.36
CA MET A 191 -8.35 8.01 -5.57
C MET A 191 -8.32 6.86 -4.57
N TRP A 192 -8.60 7.12 -3.29
CA TRP A 192 -8.65 6.07 -2.27
C TRP A 192 -9.79 5.08 -2.52
N SER A 193 -10.96 5.55 -2.94
CA SER A 193 -12.08 4.68 -3.31
C SER A 193 -11.76 3.81 -4.52
N LEU A 194 -11.08 4.35 -5.54
CA LEU A 194 -10.62 3.57 -6.71
C LEU A 194 -9.59 2.51 -6.32
N MET A 195 -8.64 2.86 -5.44
CA MET A 195 -7.69 1.89 -4.88
C MET A 195 -8.42 0.80 -4.09
N GLY A 196 -9.40 1.17 -3.28
CA GLY A 196 -10.26 0.23 -2.55
C GLY A 196 -11.01 -0.70 -3.49
N PHE A 197 -11.64 -0.19 -4.55
CA PHE A 197 -12.34 -0.99 -5.55
C PHE A 197 -11.41 -2.01 -6.23
N SER A 198 -10.17 -1.61 -6.51
CA SER A 198 -9.15 -2.48 -7.11
C SER A 198 -8.73 -3.66 -6.22
N ALA A 199 -9.07 -3.64 -4.92
CA ALA A 199 -8.79 -4.73 -3.99
C ALA A 199 -9.37 -6.07 -4.45
N GLN A 200 -10.61 -6.05 -4.95
CA GLN A 200 -11.31 -7.26 -5.38
C GLN A 200 -10.65 -7.91 -6.60
N LEU A 201 -10.07 -7.09 -7.48
CA LEU A 201 -9.30 -7.61 -8.60
C LEU A 201 -8.05 -8.35 -8.11
N VAL A 202 -7.33 -7.79 -7.14
CA VAL A 202 -6.14 -8.44 -6.57
C VAL A 202 -6.51 -9.72 -5.82
N GLU A 203 -7.60 -9.73 -5.04
CA GLU A 203 -8.09 -10.96 -4.41
C GLU A 203 -8.46 -12.02 -5.45
N SER A 204 -9.18 -11.63 -6.51
CA SER A 204 -9.56 -12.54 -7.59
C SER A 204 -8.33 -13.15 -8.28
N ILE A 205 -7.30 -12.34 -8.55
CA ILE A 205 -6.02 -12.80 -9.11
C ILE A 205 -5.41 -13.89 -8.23
N ILE A 206 -5.37 -13.69 -6.91
CA ILE A 206 -4.82 -14.66 -5.97
C ILE A 206 -5.66 -15.94 -5.97
N VAL A 207 -6.98 -15.82 -5.88
CA VAL A 207 -7.90 -16.97 -5.84
C VAL A 207 -7.82 -17.80 -7.12
N VAL A 208 -7.79 -17.16 -8.30
CA VAL A 208 -7.66 -17.83 -9.59
C VAL A 208 -6.33 -18.56 -9.69
N ASP A 209 -5.23 -17.95 -9.27
CA ASP A 209 -3.92 -18.61 -9.25
C ASP A 209 -3.91 -19.84 -8.34
N ARG A 210 -4.57 -19.77 -7.17
CA ARG A 210 -4.70 -20.93 -6.26
C ARG A 210 -5.49 -22.07 -6.86
N TRP A 211 -6.61 -21.76 -7.48
CA TRP A 211 -7.41 -22.75 -8.18
C TRP A 211 -6.61 -23.36 -9.34
N GLN A 212 -5.91 -22.54 -10.12
CA GLN A 212 -5.07 -23.00 -11.21
C GLN A 212 -3.91 -23.88 -10.72
N PHE A 213 -3.28 -23.54 -9.58
CA PHE A 213 -2.23 -24.37 -8.98
C PHE A 213 -2.74 -25.78 -8.65
N LEU A 214 -3.95 -25.92 -8.10
CA LEU A 214 -4.54 -27.23 -7.78
C LEU A 214 -4.81 -28.06 -9.03
N ARG A 215 -5.24 -27.43 -10.12
CA ARG A 215 -5.46 -28.11 -11.42
C ARG A 215 -4.20 -28.72 -12.00
N GLU A 216 -3.05 -28.16 -11.65
CA GLU A 216 -1.74 -28.61 -12.11
C GLU A 216 -1.17 -29.75 -11.24
N GLN A 217 -1.83 -30.14 -10.15
CA GLN A 217 -1.35 -31.20 -9.27
C GLN A 217 -1.90 -32.58 -9.66
N ASP A 218 -1.00 -33.52 -9.96
CA ASP A 218 -1.37 -34.91 -10.28
C ASP A 218 -2.13 -35.62 -9.15
N SER A 219 -2.00 -35.18 -7.90
CA SER A 219 -2.68 -35.78 -6.75
C SER A 219 -4.11 -35.29 -6.53
N VAL A 220 -4.56 -34.28 -7.29
CA VAL A 220 -5.89 -33.68 -7.19
C VAL A 220 -6.81 -34.32 -8.24
N LYS A 221 -7.96 -34.82 -7.78
CA LYS A 221 -9.02 -35.39 -8.61
C LYS A 221 -9.90 -34.29 -9.20
N ASP A 222 -10.31 -33.34 -8.37
CA ASP A 222 -11.20 -32.24 -8.74
C ASP A 222 -10.91 -31.01 -7.88
N CYS A 223 -11.19 -29.82 -8.37
CA CYS A 223 -11.01 -28.57 -7.63
C CYS A 223 -11.90 -27.43 -8.13
N TRP A 224 -12.41 -26.61 -7.20
CA TRP A 224 -13.26 -25.47 -7.49
C TRP A 224 -13.08 -24.36 -6.45
N VAL A 225 -13.75 -23.23 -6.68
CA VAL A 225 -13.83 -22.11 -5.75
C VAL A 225 -15.29 -21.90 -5.40
N GLU A 226 -15.60 -21.77 -4.10
CA GLU A 226 -16.96 -21.49 -3.64
C GLU A 226 -16.96 -20.48 -2.49
N PRO A 227 -18.02 -19.64 -2.38
CA PRO A 227 -18.22 -18.81 -1.21
C PRO A 227 -18.69 -19.69 -0.02
N VAL A 228 -17.90 -19.72 1.05
CA VAL A 228 -18.23 -20.43 2.30
C VAL A 228 -18.95 -19.55 3.33
N PHE A 229 -18.96 -18.24 3.13
CA PHE A 229 -19.68 -17.27 3.97
C PHE A 229 -20.40 -16.23 3.11
N GLU A 230 -21.39 -15.58 3.70
CA GLU A 230 -21.91 -14.33 3.15
C GLU A 230 -20.82 -13.24 3.22
N TYR A 231 -20.69 -12.46 2.16
CA TYR A 231 -19.65 -11.42 2.08
C TYR A 231 -19.75 -10.41 3.24
N GLY A 232 -20.97 -10.10 3.68
CA GLY A 232 -21.20 -9.22 4.84
C GLY A 232 -20.67 -9.79 6.17
N GLN A 233 -20.59 -11.12 6.31
CA GLN A 233 -20.03 -11.78 7.50
C GLN A 233 -18.51 -11.86 7.42
N SER A 234 -17.99 -12.28 6.26
CA SER A 234 -16.56 -12.30 5.96
C SER A 234 -16.35 -11.89 4.52
N PRO A 235 -15.75 -10.72 4.23
CA PRO A 235 -15.39 -10.33 2.88
C PRO A 235 -14.42 -11.30 2.19
N ARG A 236 -13.68 -12.07 3.00
CA ARG A 236 -12.81 -13.16 2.53
C ARG A 236 -13.61 -14.45 2.65
N ASN A 237 -14.62 -14.59 1.81
CA ASN A 237 -15.53 -15.72 1.87
C ASN A 237 -15.19 -16.83 0.88
N LEU A 238 -14.21 -16.66 0.00
CA LEU A 238 -13.89 -17.67 -1.00
C LEU A 238 -13.00 -18.78 -0.42
N ALA A 239 -13.43 -20.01 -0.58
CA ALA A 239 -12.62 -21.20 -0.32
C ALA A 239 -12.18 -21.81 -1.64
N VAL A 240 -10.89 -22.17 -1.72
CA VAL A 240 -10.33 -22.93 -2.83
C VAL A 240 -10.23 -24.38 -2.38
N ILE A 241 -10.98 -25.26 -3.04
CA ILE A 241 -11.16 -26.66 -2.64
C ILE A 241 -10.46 -27.56 -3.64
N GLY A 242 -9.72 -28.55 -3.14
CA GLY A 242 -9.13 -29.62 -3.93
C GLY A 242 -9.47 -30.97 -3.31
N LEU A 243 -10.12 -31.85 -4.08
CA LEU A 243 -10.36 -33.23 -3.71
C LEU A 243 -9.16 -34.06 -4.11
N LYS A 244 -8.59 -34.79 -3.15
CA LYS A 244 -7.51 -35.72 -3.41
C LYS A 244 -8.03 -36.93 -4.19
N LYS A 245 -7.18 -37.48 -5.07
CA LYS A 245 -7.42 -38.80 -5.69
C LYS A 245 -7.52 -39.91 -4.65
#